data_AF-A0A377XRA8-F1
#
_entry.id   AF-A0A377XRA8-F1
#
_cell.length_a   1.000
_cell.length_b   1.000
_cell.length_c   1.000
_cell.angle_alpha   90.00
_cell.angle_beta   90.00
_cell.angle_gamma   90.00
#
_symmetry.space_group_name_H-M   'P 1'
#
loop_
_entity.id
_entity.type
_entity.pdbx_description
1 polymer ?
#
loop_
_entity_poly.entity_id
_entity_poly.type
_entity_poly.pdbx_seq_one_letter_code
_entity_poly.pdbx_strand_id
1 'polypeptide(L)'
;MGRRTLGIGVINFAYYLAKHGKRYSDGSANNLTHKTFEAIQYYLLKASNELAIEQGACPWFNETTYAQGILPIDTYKKDLDGIVSEPLHYDWEALRESIKTHGLRNSTLSALMPSRDLVADLQRHQRH
;
A
#
# COMPACT_ATOMS: atom_id res chain seq x y z
N MET A 1 3.35 -4.97 23.14
CA MET A 1 3.05 -4.00 22.06
C MET A 1 4.24 -3.92 21.07
N GLY A 2 4.60 -5.02 20.39
CA GLY A 2 5.90 -5.14 19.69
C GLY A 2 5.93 -4.66 18.24
N ARG A 3 4.88 -4.93 17.45
CA ARG A 3 4.88 -4.76 15.98
C ARG A 3 4.20 -3.48 15.45
N ARG A 4 3.46 -2.76 16.30
CA ARG A 4 2.70 -1.53 15.95
C ARG A 4 1.99 -1.63 14.58
N THR A 5 1.28 -2.73 14.34
CA THR A 5 0.63 -3.02 13.05
C THR A 5 -0.48 -2.03 12.75
N LEU A 6 -0.47 -1.48 11.54
CA LEU A 6 -1.53 -0.65 10.98
C LEU A 6 -2.18 -1.37 9.79
N GLY A 7 -3.40 -0.98 9.48
CA GLY A 7 -4.20 -1.50 8.37
C GLY A 7 -4.92 -0.37 7.66
N ILE A 8 -4.21 0.34 6.79
CA ILE A 8 -4.75 1.43 5.97
C ILE A 8 -5.26 0.82 4.66
N GLY A 9 -6.56 1.01 4.40
CA GLY A 9 -7.22 0.52 3.20
C GLY A 9 -7.63 1.64 2.26
N VAL A 10 -8.30 1.27 1.18
CA VAL A 10 -8.95 2.22 0.26
C VAL A 10 -10.46 2.07 0.33
N ILE A 11 -11.15 3.19 0.19
CA ILE A 11 -12.60 3.24 -0.03
C ILE A 11 -12.88 3.93 -1.36
N ASN A 12 -14.10 3.80 -1.86
CA ASN A 12 -14.56 4.48 -3.09
C ASN A 12 -13.81 4.07 -4.38
N PHE A 13 -13.23 2.87 -4.41
CA PHE A 13 -12.46 2.37 -5.55
C PHE A 13 -13.31 2.22 -6.82
N ALA A 14 -14.58 1.81 -6.70
CA ALA A 14 -15.49 1.71 -7.84
C ALA A 14 -15.75 3.06 -8.52
N TYR A 15 -15.93 4.11 -7.72
CA TYR A 15 -16.06 5.47 -8.23
C TYR A 15 -14.76 5.97 -8.88
N TYR A 16 -13.61 5.62 -8.30
CA TYR A 16 -12.31 5.95 -8.88
C TYR A 16 -12.14 5.35 -10.27
N LEU A 17 -12.52 4.09 -10.47
CA LEU A 17 -12.50 3.46 -11.80
C LEU A 17 -13.48 4.15 -12.76
N ALA A 18 -14.71 4.44 -12.30
CA ALA A 18 -15.71 5.11 -13.12
C ALA A 18 -15.24 6.50 -13.59
N LYS A 19 -14.59 7.29 -12.70
CA LYS A 19 -14.03 8.61 -13.04
C LYS A 19 -12.94 8.53 -14.12
N HIS A 20 -12.20 7.42 -14.19
CA HIS A 20 -11.18 7.17 -15.21
C HIS A 20 -11.71 6.39 -16.41
N GLY A 21 -13.02 6.18 -16.51
CA GLY A 21 -13.66 5.43 -17.59
C GLY A 21 -13.23 3.96 -17.66
N LYS A 22 -12.77 3.38 -16.54
CA LYS A 22 -12.30 2.00 -16.46
C LYS A 22 -13.36 1.10 -15.84
N ARG A 23 -13.31 -0.19 -16.20
CA ARG A 23 -14.24 -1.22 -15.71
C ARG A 23 -13.48 -2.36 -15.06
N TYR A 24 -14.17 -3.08 -14.19
CA TYR A 24 -13.63 -4.28 -13.52
C TYR A 24 -13.57 -5.49 -14.45
N SER A 25 -14.52 -5.61 -15.38
CA SER A 25 -14.79 -6.84 -16.13
C SER A 25 -13.94 -7.02 -17.39
N ASP A 26 -13.36 -5.95 -17.92
CA ASP A 26 -12.68 -5.94 -19.22
C ASP A 26 -11.15 -5.81 -19.10
N GLY A 27 -10.61 -5.84 -17.88
CA GLY A 27 -9.18 -5.67 -17.60
C GLY A 27 -8.66 -4.24 -17.82
N SER A 28 -9.50 -3.29 -18.25
CA SER A 28 -9.07 -1.91 -18.54
C SER A 28 -8.55 -1.17 -17.30
N ALA A 29 -8.97 -1.62 -16.11
CA ALA A 29 -8.55 -1.09 -14.83
C ALA A 29 -7.22 -1.68 -14.31
N ASN A 30 -6.67 -2.72 -14.93
CA ASN A 30 -5.53 -3.47 -14.39
C ASN A 30 -4.31 -2.57 -14.17
N ASN A 31 -3.87 -1.86 -15.21
CA ASN A 31 -2.71 -0.95 -15.14
C ASN A 31 -2.97 0.24 -14.21
N LEU A 32 -4.19 0.79 -14.23
CA LEU A 32 -4.57 1.89 -13.33
C LEU A 32 -4.50 1.43 -11.86
N THR A 33 -5.02 0.24 -11.59
CA THR A 33 -5.00 -0.37 -10.25
C THR A 33 -3.57 -0.58 -9.79
N HIS A 34 -2.71 -1.13 -10.65
CA HIS A 34 -1.29 -1.31 -10.35
C HIS A 34 -0.63 0.01 -9.94
N LYS A 35 -0.78 1.05 -10.76
CA LYS A 35 -0.23 2.39 -10.48
C LYS A 35 -0.76 2.99 -9.18
N THR A 36 -2.06 2.86 -8.91
CA THR A 36 -2.67 3.40 -7.69
C THR A 36 -2.16 2.69 -6.44
N PHE A 37 -2.11 1.35 -6.47
CA PHE A 37 -1.67 0.56 -5.33
C PHE A 37 -0.16 0.64 -5.08
N GLU A 38 0.62 0.76 -6.15
CA GLU A 38 2.05 1.06 -6.06
C GLU A 38 2.28 2.36 -5.28
N ALA A 39 1.60 3.45 -5.68
CA ALA A 39 1.71 4.74 -5.01
C ALA A 39 1.33 4.67 -3.53
N ILE A 40 0.20 4.03 -3.22
CA ILE A 40 -0.26 3.87 -1.83
C ILE A 40 0.78 3.14 -1.00
N GLN A 41 1.25 1.99 -1.48
CA GLN A 41 2.21 1.19 -0.72
C GLN A 41 3.54 1.91 -0.54
N TYR A 42 4.03 2.57 -1.60
CA TYR A 42 5.27 3.34 -1.56
C TYR A 42 5.20 4.48 -0.53
N TYR A 43 4.14 5.30 -0.56
CA TYR A 43 3.99 6.41 0.36
C TYR A 43 3.76 5.96 1.81
N LEU A 44 3.05 4.85 2.01
CA LEU A 44 2.87 4.26 3.34
C LEU A 44 4.20 3.82 3.96
N LEU A 45 5.01 3.10 3.18
CA LEU A 45 6.34 2.66 3.61
C LEU A 45 7.25 3.85 3.88
N LYS A 46 7.26 4.85 2.97
CA LYS A 46 8.04 6.08 3.13
C LYS A 46 7.66 6.83 4.41
N ALA A 47 6.38 7.04 4.67
CA ALA A 47 5.91 7.70 5.88
C ALA A 47 6.29 6.92 7.16
N SER A 48 6.20 5.59 7.13
CA SER A 48 6.59 4.75 8.27
C SER A 48 8.11 4.72 8.49
N ASN A 49 8.90 4.84 7.42
CA ASN A 49 10.35 4.97 7.47
C ASN A 49 10.76 6.33 8.04
N GLU A 50 10.16 7.43 7.58
CA GLU A 50 10.36 8.77 8.16
C GLU A 50 10.03 8.79 9.66
N LEU A 51 8.92 8.16 10.05
CA LEU A 51 8.54 8.05 11.46
C LEU A 51 9.50 7.16 12.28
N ALA A 52 10.15 6.19 11.64
CA ALA A 52 11.19 5.38 12.27
C ALA A 52 12.48 6.17 12.47
N ILE A 53 12.81 7.09 11.56
CA ILE A 53 13.94 8.02 11.71
C ILE A 53 13.70 8.96 12.90
N GLU A 54 12.49 9.50 13.02
CA GLU A 54 12.15 10.46 14.07
C GLU A 54 12.00 9.81 15.46
N GLN A 55 11.33 8.64 15.53
CA GLN A 55 10.90 8.04 16.81
C GLN A 55 11.47 6.64 17.08
N GLY A 56 12.33 6.13 16.21
CA GLY A 56 12.87 4.78 16.24
C GLY A 56 11.97 3.72 15.58
N ALA A 57 12.57 2.68 15.00
CA ALA A 57 11.87 1.54 14.43
C ALA A 57 11.08 0.74 15.48
N CYS A 58 10.19 -0.16 15.03
CA CYS A 58 9.51 -1.06 15.96
C CYS A 58 10.48 -2.08 16.59
N PRO A 59 10.28 -2.47 17.87
CA PRO A 59 11.18 -3.39 18.57
C PRO A 59 11.42 -4.74 17.87
N TRP A 60 10.44 -5.24 17.11
CA TRP A 60 10.52 -6.51 16.38
C TRP A 60 10.63 -6.31 14.86
N PHE A 61 11.23 -5.21 14.43
CA PHE A 61 11.47 -4.95 13.01
C PHE A 61 12.37 -6.02 12.37
N ASN A 62 13.35 -6.51 13.11
CA ASN A 62 14.30 -7.56 12.70
C ASN A 62 13.64 -8.88 12.28
N GLU A 63 12.42 -9.17 12.72
CA GLU A 63 11.66 -10.36 12.32
C GLU A 63 10.91 -10.18 11.00
N THR A 64 10.91 -8.97 10.43
CA THR A 64 10.19 -8.68 9.19
C THR A 64 11.09 -8.91 7.98
N THR A 65 10.48 -9.30 6.87
CA THR A 65 11.15 -9.39 5.56
C THR A 65 11.73 -8.05 5.12
N TYR A 66 11.14 -6.93 5.57
CA TYR A 66 11.65 -5.58 5.34
C TYR A 66 13.04 -5.35 5.95
N ALA A 67 13.35 -5.96 7.09
CA ALA A 67 14.69 -5.88 7.69
C ALA A 67 15.75 -6.60 6.84
N GLN A 68 15.34 -7.63 6.09
CA GLN A 68 16.18 -8.31 5.10
C GLN A 68 16.26 -7.54 3.78
N GLY A 69 15.57 -6.39 3.68
CA GLY A 69 15.47 -5.61 2.47
C GLY A 69 14.59 -6.27 1.40
N ILE A 70 13.69 -7.17 1.77
CA ILE A 70 12.73 -7.80 0.85
C ILE A 70 11.44 -6.98 0.85
N LEU A 71 11.07 -6.46 -0.31
CA LEU A 71 9.91 -5.61 -0.53
C LEU A 71 8.75 -6.41 -1.16
N PRO A 72 7.50 -5.89 -1.09
CA PRO A 72 6.36 -6.52 -1.75
C PRO A 72 6.56 -6.69 -3.26
N ILE A 73 7.33 -5.78 -3.88
CA ILE A 73 7.70 -5.85 -5.30
C ILE A 73 8.64 -7.02 -5.64
N ASP A 74 9.24 -7.70 -4.66
CA ASP A 74 10.10 -8.86 -4.92
C ASP A 74 9.38 -10.20 -4.70
N THR A 75 8.27 -10.17 -3.94
CA THR A 75 7.56 -11.36 -3.46
C THR A 75 6.17 -11.54 -4.07
N TYR A 76 5.82 -10.69 -5.03
CA TYR A 76 4.55 -10.81 -5.75
C TYR A 76 4.53 -12.06 -6.66
N LYS A 77 3.31 -12.47 -7.02
CA LYS A 77 3.09 -13.63 -7.87
C LYS A 77 3.36 -13.29 -9.34
N LYS A 78 4.36 -13.93 -9.95
CA LYS A 78 4.82 -13.70 -11.34
C LYS A 78 3.73 -13.84 -12.40
N ASP A 79 2.67 -14.61 -12.14
CA ASP A 79 1.51 -14.72 -13.04
C ASP A 79 0.85 -13.35 -13.34
N LEU A 80 1.07 -12.34 -12.49
CA LEU A 80 0.59 -10.97 -12.69
C LEU A 80 1.27 -10.25 -13.86
N ASP A 81 2.51 -10.63 -14.22
CA ASP A 81 3.25 -10.00 -15.32
C ASP A 81 2.57 -10.26 -16.68
N GLY A 82 1.78 -11.34 -16.80
CA GLY A 82 1.00 -11.64 -18.00
C GLY A 82 -0.31 -10.84 -18.12
N ILE A 83 -0.72 -10.15 -17.05
CA ILE A 83 -2.02 -9.46 -16.93
C ILE A 83 -1.83 -7.94 -16.87
N VAL A 84 -0.69 -7.49 -16.34
CA VAL A 84 -0.38 -6.08 -16.09
C VAL A 84 1.00 -5.77 -16.66
N SER A 85 1.10 -4.71 -17.47
CA SER A 85 2.36 -4.26 -18.08
C SER A 85 2.82 -2.89 -17.58
N GLU A 86 2.21 -2.38 -16.52
CA GLU A 86 2.51 -1.06 -15.97
C GLU A 86 3.87 -1.07 -15.24
N PRO A 87 4.82 -0.20 -15.61
CA PRO A 87 6.10 -0.11 -14.92
C PRO A 87 5.94 0.50 -13.53
N LEU A 88 6.93 0.27 -12.67
CA LEU A 88 7.04 0.97 -11.39
C LEU A 88 7.42 2.44 -11.63
N HIS A 89 6.68 3.37 -11.05
CA HIS A 89 6.88 4.81 -11.20
C HIS A 89 7.71 5.43 -10.07
N TYR A 90 7.92 4.70 -8.97
CA TYR A 90 8.61 5.21 -7.78
C TYR A 90 9.98 4.55 -7.59
N ASP A 91 10.87 5.25 -6.88
CA ASP A 91 12.23 4.75 -6.59
C ASP A 91 12.21 3.80 -5.39
N TRP A 92 11.86 2.55 -5.66
CA TRP A 92 11.80 1.49 -4.66
C TRP A 92 13.17 1.11 -4.11
N GLU A 93 14.25 1.29 -4.88
CA GLU A 93 15.60 0.93 -4.44
C GLU A 93 16.13 1.96 -3.43
N ALA A 94 15.90 3.26 -3.66
CA ALA A 94 16.20 4.28 -2.66
C ALA A 94 15.43 4.03 -1.34
N LEU A 95 14.15 3.66 -1.46
CA LEU A 95 13.33 3.32 -0.30
C LEU A 95 13.83 2.05 0.40
N ARG A 96 14.27 1.03 -0.34
CA ARG A 96 14.84 -0.21 0.19
C ARG A 96 16.04 0.07 1.09
N GLU A 97 16.98 0.89 0.62
CA GLU A 97 18.17 1.24 1.38
C GLU A 97 17.85 2.08 2.62
N SER A 98 16.88 3.01 2.51
CA SER A 98 16.41 3.78 3.66
C SER A 98 15.74 2.90 4.72
N ILE A 99 14.95 1.90 4.29
CA ILE A 99 14.30 0.93 5.19
C ILE A 99 15.33 0.02 5.86
N LYS A 100 16.36 -0.42 5.16
CA LYS A 100 17.43 -1.24 5.76
C LYS A 100 18.23 -0.46 6.80
N THR A 101 18.46 0.83 6.54
CA THR A 101 19.25 1.70 7.42
C THR A 101 18.47 2.16 8.66
N HIS A 102 17.23 2.64 8.47
CA HIS A 102 16.46 3.27 9.54
C HIS A 102 15.30 2.41 10.07
N GLY A 103 14.93 1.36 9.36
CA GLY A 103 13.81 0.49 9.69
C GLY A 103 12.44 1.08 9.36
N LEU A 104 11.41 0.43 9.88
CA LEU A 104 10.02 0.87 9.81
C LEU A 104 9.43 0.99 11.20
N ARG A 105 8.55 1.99 11.39
CA ARG A 105 7.84 2.18 12.65
C ARG A 105 6.73 1.15 12.85
N ASN A 106 6.16 0.65 11.76
CA ASN A 106 5.03 -0.26 11.74
C ASN A 106 5.39 -1.51 10.93
N SER A 107 5.14 -2.71 11.46
CA SER A 107 5.44 -3.96 10.74
C SER A 107 4.45 -4.24 9.59
N THR A 108 3.23 -3.73 9.68
CA THR A 108 2.23 -3.76 8.60
C THR A 108 1.61 -2.38 8.46
N LEU A 109 1.27 -1.99 7.23
CA LEU A 109 0.81 -0.63 6.91
C LEU A 109 -0.50 -0.65 6.13
N SER A 110 -0.61 -1.52 5.12
CA SER A 110 -1.76 -1.61 4.24
C SER A 110 -2.63 -2.83 4.58
N ALA A 111 -3.95 -2.64 4.67
CA ALA A 111 -4.91 -3.74 4.73
C ALA A 111 -6.23 -3.33 4.07
N LEU A 112 -6.69 -4.12 3.09
CA LEU A 112 -7.94 -3.88 2.40
C LEU A 112 -9.12 -4.48 3.19
N MET A 113 -9.75 -3.66 4.02
CA MET A 113 -10.91 -4.06 4.82
C MET A 113 -12.23 -3.82 4.06
N PRO A 114 -13.23 -4.73 4.18
CA PRO A 114 -14.58 -4.43 3.73
C PRO A 114 -15.20 -3.34 4.61
N SER A 115 -15.35 -2.13 4.09
CA SER A 115 -15.78 -0.94 4.84
C SER A 115 -17.27 -0.60 4.66
N ARG A 116 -18.15 -1.61 4.68
CA ARG A 116 -19.58 -1.45 4.33
C ARG A 116 -20.28 -0.41 5.20
N ASP A 117 -20.13 -0.50 6.52
CA ASP A 117 -20.83 0.38 7.46
C ASP A 117 -20.24 1.80 7.47
N LEU A 118 -18.91 1.94 7.32
CA LEU A 118 -18.24 3.24 7.24
C LEU A 118 -18.65 4.02 5.98
N VAL A 119 -18.80 3.33 4.85
CA VAL A 119 -19.29 3.93 3.60
C VAL A 119 -20.76 4.30 3.72
N ALA A 120 -21.58 3.45 4.35
CA ALA A 120 -22.99 3.75 4.57
C ALA A 120 -23.19 4.99 5.45
N ASP A 121 -22.32 5.19 6.45
CA ASP A 121 -22.38 6.33 7.37
C ASP A 121 -21.96 7.63 6.69
N LEU A 122 -20.88 7.61 5.88
CA LEU A 122 -20.48 8.75 5.05
C LEU A 122 -21.58 9.15 4.03
N GLN A 123 -22.26 8.17 3.44
CA GLN A 123 -23.40 8.41 2.54
C GLN A 123 -24.66 8.91 3.25
N ARG A 124 -24.81 8.69 4.57
CA ARG A 124 -25.88 9.31 5.35
C ARG A 124 -25.55 10.77 5.65
N HIS A 125 -24.32 11.08 6.00
CA HIS A 125 -23.90 12.45 6.29
C HIS A 125 -23.86 13.37 5.06
N GLN A 126 -23.61 12.85 3.85
CA GLN A 126 -23.67 13.65 2.62
C GLN A 126 -25.10 13.86 2.06
N ARG A 127 -26.13 13.26 2.68
CA ARG A 127 -27.54 13.43 2.29
C ARG A 127 -28.31 14.41 3.18
N HIS A 128 -27.63 15.08 4.10
CA HIS A 128 -28.11 16.23 4.86
C HIS A 128 -27.35 17.48 4.44
#